data_AF-A0A4R3TZQ3-F1
#
_entry.id   AF-A0A4R3TZQ3-F1
#
_cell.length_a   1.000
_cell.length_b   1.000
_cell.length_c   1.000
_cell.angle_alpha   90.00
_cell.angle_beta   90.00
_cell.angle_gamma   90.00
#
_symmetry.space_group_name_H-M   'P 1'
#
loop_
_entity.id
_entity.type
_entity.pdbx_description
1 polymer ?
#
loop_
_entity_poly.entity_id
_entity_poly.type
_entity_poly.pdbx_seq_one_letter_code
_entity_poly.pdbx_strand_id
1 'polypeptide(L)' 'MLAEKFFLVLESLIRGDRTYPDGSPRIISTCQHVPIKLPAQK' A
#
# COMPACT_ATOMS: atom_id res chain seq x y z
N MET A 1 24.10 15.50 -3.19
CA MET A 1 23.47 14.25 -3.63
C MET A 1 21.95 14.41 -3.64
N LEU A 2 21.38 14.83 -4.76
CA LEU A 2 19.94 15.15 -4.84
C LEU A 2 19.10 13.92 -5.23
N ALA A 3 19.62 13.09 -6.14
CA ALA A 3 18.97 11.87 -6.59
C ALA A 3 18.74 10.88 -5.43
N GLU A 4 19.75 10.67 -4.58
CA GLU A 4 19.66 9.75 -3.44
C GLU A 4 18.52 10.13 -2.47
N LYS A 5 18.36 11.43 -2.18
CA LYS A 5 17.24 11.92 -1.34
C LYS A 5 15.88 11.76 -2.04
N PHE A 6 15.82 11.95 -3.35
CA PHE A 6 14.58 11.80 -4.12
C PHE A 6 14.09 10.35 -4.08
N PHE A 7 14.98 9.38 -4.30
CA PHE A 7 14.64 7.95 -4.22
C PHE A 7 14.24 7.54 -2.79
N LEU A 8 14.90 8.05 -1.76
CA LEU A 8 14.52 7.82 -0.35
C LEU A 8 13.10 8.30 -0.02
N VAL A 9 12.70 9.47 -0.53
CA VAL A 9 11.34 9.99 -0.37
C VAL A 9 10.33 9.12 -1.10
N LEU A 10 10.63 8.72 -2.34
CA LEU A 10 9.76 7.82 -3.11
C LEU A 10 9.58 6.46 -2.42
N GLU A 11 10.66 5.85 -1.91
CA GLU A 11 10.55 4.61 -1.16
C GLU A 11 9.72 4.76 0.11
N SER A 12 9.86 5.89 0.81
CA SER A 12 9.07 6.18 2.01
C SER A 12 7.58 6.35 1.68
N LEU A 13 7.25 6.99 0.56
CA LEU A 13 5.87 7.17 0.09
C LEU A 13 5.25 5.84 -0.33
N ILE A 14 5.96 5.04 -1.13
CA ILE A 14 5.49 3.74 -1.61
C ILE A 14 5.32 2.73 -0.46
N ARG A 15 6.21 2.75 0.55
CA ARG A 15 6.13 1.85 1.71
C ARG A 15 5.15 2.33 2.78
N GLY A 16 4.94 3.64 2.87
CA GLY A 16 4.00 4.27 3.82
C GLY A 16 2.53 4.06 3.46
N ASP A 17 2.23 3.85 2.18
CA ASP A 17 0.87 3.72 1.64
C ASP A 17 0.26 2.33 1.87
N ARG A 18 0.11 1.96 3.15
CA ARG A 18 -0.73 0.82 3.59
C ARG A 18 -2.19 1.24 3.84
N THR A 19 -2.53 2.46 3.48
CA THR A 19 -3.83 3.11 3.68
C THR A 19 -4.41 3.46 2.32
N TYR A 20 -5.73 3.44 2.18
CA TYR A 20 -6.37 3.97 0.97
C TYR A 20 -6.16 5.50 0.89
N PRO A 21 -6.37 6.15 -0.27
CA PRO A 21 -6.20 7.60 -0.42
C PRO A 21 -7.12 8.46 0.46
N ASP A 22 -8.09 7.85 1.16
CA ASP A 22 -8.94 8.44 2.18
C ASP A 22 -8.34 8.34 3.60
N GLY A 23 -7.15 7.76 3.75
CA GLY A 23 -6.48 7.51 5.02
C GLY A 23 -6.99 6.29 5.78
N SER A 24 -7.94 5.52 5.22
CA SER A 24 -8.46 4.33 5.89
C SER A 24 -7.45 3.18 5.83
N PRO A 25 -7.31 2.39 6.92
CA PRO A 25 -6.39 1.25 6.92
C PRO A 25 -6.86 0.21 5.91
N ARG A 26 -5.93 -0.34 5.11
CA ARG A 26 -6.26 -1.44 4.21
C ARG A 26 -6.53 -2.71 5.02
N ILE A 27 -7.81 -3.01 5.25
CA ILE A 27 -8.23 -4.24 5.95
C ILE A 27 -8.03 -5.43 5.01
N ILE A 28 -6.96 -6.18 5.23
CA ILE A 28 -6.75 -7.48 4.60
C ILE A 28 -7.38 -8.52 5.52
N SER A 29 -8.54 -9.07 5.14
CA SER A 29 -9.14 -10.15 5.92
C SER A 29 -8.31 -11.43 5.75
N THR A 30 -7.84 -11.96 6.88
CA THR A 30 -7.09 -13.22 6.98
C THR A 30 -8.00 -14.44 7.10
N CYS A 31 -9.32 -14.26 6.97
CA CYS A 31 -10.29 -15.31 7.20
C CYS A 31 -10.30 -16.31 6.03
N GLN A 32 -9.89 -17.56 6.30
CA GLN A 32 -9.73 -18.61 5.29
C GLN A 32 -11.05 -19.05 4.63
N HIS A 33 -12.19 -18.77 5.25
CA HIS A 33 -13.50 -19.29 4.82
C HIS A 33 -14.31 -18.32 3.93
N VAL A 34 -13.95 -17.03 3.89
CA VAL A 34 -14.69 -16.04 3.09
C VAL A 34 -13.87 -15.73 1.83
N PRO A 35 -14.32 -16.14 0.63
CA PRO A 35 -13.63 -15.84 -0.61
C PRO A 35 -13.77 -14.35 -0.93
N ILE A 36 -12.78 -13.56 -0.53
CA ILE A 36 -12.71 -12.15 -0.89
C ILE A 36 -11.99 -12.08 -2.23
N LYS A 37 -12.77 -11.84 -3.29
CA LYS A 37 -12.21 -11.48 -4.60
C LYS A 37 -11.70 -10.05 -4.51
N LEU A 38 -10.43 -9.88 -4.20
CA LEU A 38 -9.78 -8.58 -4.38
C LEU A 38 -9.73 -8.26 -5.88
N PRO A 39 -10.00 -7.01 -6.28
CA PRO A 39 -9.84 -6.61 -7.68
C PRO A 39 -8.40 -6.88 -8.10
N ALA A 40 -8.23 -7.50 -9.27
CA ALA A 40 -6.92 -7.74 -9.84
C ALA A 40 -6.19 -6.39 -9.92
N GLN A 41 -5.04 -6.27 -9.25
CA GLN A 41 -4.20 -5.10 -9.44
C GLN A 41 -3.80 -5.04 -10.91
N LYS A 42 -4.07 -3.88 -11.53
CA LYS A 42 -3.76 -3.59 -12.93
C LYS A 42 -2.28 -3.36 -13.12
#